data_AF-A0A3N5PP15-F1
#
_entry.id   AF-A0A3N5PP15-F1
#
_cell.length_a   1.000
_cell.length_b   1.000
_cell.length_c   1.000
_cell.angle_alpha   90.00
_cell.angle_beta   90.00
_cell.angle_gamma   90.00
#
_symmetry.space_group_name_H-M   'P 1'
#
loop_
_entity.id
_entity.type
_entity.pdbx_description
1 polymer ?
#
loop_
_entity_poly.entity_id
_entity_poly.type
_entity_poly.pdbx_seq_one_letter_code
_entity_poly.pdbx_strand_id
1 'polypeptide(L)'
;MKKLIRMAAAALALGVLVSIGAQEGHPLKGSWLGEWQGNSVHGDDILLILDWDGKAITGMINPGTDNMPLTRASLEPNGWVVRLEAEGKDKDGSAVRYVIDGKIENLELPNRSINGTWSSNKGRGTFTASRQ
;
A
#
# COMPACT_ATOMS: atom_id res chain seq x y z
N MET A 1 7.13 27.23 -50.98
CA MET A 1 7.14 27.80 -49.61
C MET A 1 5.90 27.42 -48.79
N LYS A 2 4.66 27.69 -49.23
CA LYS A 2 3.42 27.34 -48.48
C LYS A 2 3.24 25.83 -48.19
N LYS A 3 3.71 24.94 -49.07
CA LYS A 3 3.66 23.47 -48.86
C LYS A 3 4.69 22.96 -47.84
N LEU A 4 5.89 23.57 -47.77
CA LEU A 4 6.92 23.26 -46.77
C LEU A 4 6.50 23.70 -45.36
N ILE A 5 5.82 24.84 -45.24
CA ILE A 5 5.27 25.34 -43.97
C ILE A 5 4.16 24.39 -43.45
N ARG A 6 3.34 23.81 -44.34
CA ARG A 6 2.29 22.85 -43.96
C ARG A 6 2.85 21.49 -43.52
N MET A 7 3.95 21.02 -44.11
CA MET A 7 4.61 19.79 -43.67
C MET A 7 5.35 19.96 -42.34
N ALA A 8 5.96 21.14 -42.09
CA ALA A 8 6.57 21.45 -40.80
C ALA A 8 5.53 21.52 -39.66
N ALA A 9 4.32 22.04 -39.93
CA ALA A 9 3.23 22.06 -38.95
C ALA A 9 2.67 20.67 -38.63
N ALA A 10 2.65 19.75 -39.60
CA ALA A 10 2.20 18.37 -39.39
C ALA A 10 3.23 17.53 -38.61
N ALA A 11 4.54 17.81 -38.77
CA ALA A 11 5.59 17.14 -38.01
C ALA A 11 5.68 17.61 -36.54
N LEU A 12 5.30 18.86 -36.25
CA LEU A 12 5.28 19.40 -34.88
C LEU A 12 4.10 18.85 -34.04
N ALA A 13 3.04 18.37 -34.68
CA ALA A 13 1.87 17.80 -34.00
C ALA A 13 2.06 16.35 -33.52
N LEU A 14 3.10 15.65 -33.97
CA LEU A 14 3.41 14.27 -33.57
C LEU A 14 4.40 14.16 -32.39
N GLY A 15 4.91 15.29 -31.88
CA GLY A 15 6.12 15.30 -31.04
C GLY A 15 5.92 15.25 -29.53
N VAL A 16 4.71 15.05 -29.01
CA VAL A 16 4.48 15.17 -27.56
C VAL A 16 3.60 14.02 -27.05
N LEU A 17 4.13 12.80 -27.15
CA LEU A 17 3.76 11.72 -26.23
C LEU A 17 4.53 11.97 -24.93
N VAL A 18 4.14 12.97 -24.14
CA VAL A 18 4.61 13.00 -22.75
C VAL A 18 3.98 11.79 -22.09
N SER A 19 4.80 10.80 -21.75
CA SER A 19 4.42 9.84 -20.73
C SER A 19 4.16 10.67 -19.47
N ILE A 20 2.89 10.99 -19.22
CA ILE A 20 2.46 11.57 -17.95
C ILE A 20 2.84 10.50 -16.94
N GLY A 21 3.99 10.68 -16.27
CA GLY A 21 4.36 9.84 -15.14
C GLY A 21 3.17 9.87 -14.20
N ALA A 22 2.54 8.72 -13.99
CA ALA A 22 1.42 8.62 -13.08
C ALA A 22 1.89 9.19 -11.75
N GLN A 23 1.26 10.27 -11.30
CA GLN A 23 1.45 10.74 -9.94
C GLN A 23 0.70 9.73 -9.08
N GLU A 24 1.38 8.65 -8.69
CA GLU A 24 0.85 7.51 -7.91
C GLU A 24 0.25 7.94 -6.55
N GLY A 25 0.38 9.23 -6.20
CA GLY A 25 -0.13 9.82 -4.99
C GLY A 25 0.75 9.48 -3.81
N HIS A 26 0.16 9.48 -2.62
CA HIS A 26 0.85 9.02 -1.42
C HIS A 26 1.23 7.55 -1.58
N PRO A 27 2.47 7.12 -1.29
CA PRO A 27 2.99 5.81 -1.69
C PRO A 27 2.29 4.62 -1.04
N LEU A 28 1.57 4.86 0.06
CA LEU A 28 0.75 3.85 0.73
C LEU A 28 -0.68 3.76 0.19
N LYS A 29 -1.19 4.77 -0.52
CA LYS A 29 -2.59 4.85 -0.91
C LYS A 29 -2.96 3.73 -1.88
N GLY A 30 -4.10 3.09 -1.61
CA GLY A 30 -4.76 2.09 -2.43
C GLY A 30 -4.82 0.71 -1.78
N SER A 31 -5.08 -0.31 -2.61
CA SER A 31 -5.28 -1.68 -2.17
C SER A 31 -3.99 -2.49 -2.24
N TRP A 32 -3.79 -3.35 -1.25
CA TRP A 32 -2.64 -4.24 -1.14
C TRP A 32 -3.12 -5.64 -0.81
N LEU A 33 -2.58 -6.63 -1.51
CA LEU A 33 -2.79 -8.05 -1.19
C LEU A 33 -1.50 -8.61 -0.63
N GLY A 34 -1.62 -9.38 0.44
CA GLY A 34 -0.46 -9.91 1.14
C GLY A 34 -0.74 -11.16 1.94
N GLU A 35 0.30 -11.60 2.63
CA GLU A 35 0.31 -12.76 3.50
C GLU A 35 0.90 -12.40 4.86
N TRP A 36 0.37 -13.02 5.90
CA TRP A 36 0.96 -13.06 7.23
C TRP A 36 1.22 -14.51 7.61
N GLN A 37 2.49 -14.90 7.52
CA GLN A 37 2.91 -16.24 7.87
C GLN A 37 2.89 -16.43 9.39
N GLY A 38 2.34 -17.54 9.86
CA GLY A 38 2.29 -17.87 11.28
C GLY A 38 1.10 -17.24 12.02
N ASN A 39 0.09 -16.79 11.28
CA ASN A 39 -1.18 -16.37 11.86
C ASN A 39 -1.91 -17.58 12.47
N SER A 40 -2.15 -17.55 13.78
CA SER A 40 -2.95 -18.58 14.45
C SER A 40 -4.39 -18.13 14.72
N VAL A 41 -4.76 -16.90 14.34
CA VAL A 41 -6.05 -16.28 14.65
C VAL A 41 -6.93 -16.15 13.41
N HIS A 42 -6.42 -15.60 12.32
CA HIS A 42 -7.12 -15.47 11.04
C HIS A 42 -6.45 -16.31 9.93
N GLY A 43 -6.85 -16.13 8.67
CA GLY A 43 -6.16 -16.74 7.53
C GLY A 43 -4.81 -16.09 7.25
N ASP A 44 -4.01 -16.72 6.40
CA ASP A 44 -2.71 -16.17 5.99
C ASP A 44 -2.88 -14.98 5.04
N ASP A 45 -3.91 -14.99 4.19
CA ASP A 45 -4.18 -13.94 3.21
C ASP A 45 -4.73 -12.66 3.86
N ILE A 46 -4.24 -11.51 3.39
CA ILE A 46 -4.59 -10.19 3.87
C ILE A 46 -4.92 -9.25 2.72
N LEU A 47 -5.99 -8.49 2.88
CA LEU A 47 -6.29 -7.29 2.13
C LEU A 47 -6.06 -6.06 3.02
N LEU A 48 -5.24 -5.12 2.55
CA LEU A 48 -5.17 -3.78 3.10
C LEU A 48 -5.84 -2.81 2.14
N ILE A 49 -6.66 -1.90 2.66
CA ILE A 49 -7.16 -0.74 1.92
C ILE A 49 -6.70 0.48 2.68
N LEU A 50 -5.77 1.23 2.08
CA LEU A 50 -5.14 2.40 2.67
C LEU A 50 -5.54 3.66 1.92
N ASP A 51 -5.76 4.75 2.63
CA ASP A 51 -6.04 6.05 2.06
C ASP A 51 -5.14 7.14 2.65
N TRP A 52 -5.06 8.26 1.95
CA TRP A 52 -4.36 9.47 2.33
C TRP A 52 -5.19 10.67 1.90
N ASP A 53 -5.53 11.52 2.86
CA ASP A 53 -6.36 12.73 2.67
C ASP A 53 -5.55 14.03 2.54
N GLY A 54 -4.21 13.95 2.52
CA GLY A 54 -3.32 15.10 2.60
C GLY A 54 -2.71 15.34 3.97
N LYS A 55 -3.17 14.63 5.00
CA LYS A 55 -2.75 14.81 6.40
C LYS A 55 -2.55 13.50 7.15
N ALA A 56 -3.44 12.53 6.98
CA ALA A 56 -3.43 11.29 7.73
C ALA A 56 -3.55 10.07 6.81
N ILE A 57 -2.85 9.00 7.18
CA ILE A 57 -3.05 7.68 6.61
C ILE A 57 -4.21 7.05 7.36
N THR A 58 -5.23 6.60 6.63
CA THR A 58 -6.37 5.86 7.18
C THR A 58 -6.51 4.56 6.42
N GLY A 59 -7.39 3.67 6.89
CA GLY A 59 -7.63 2.42 6.18
C GLY A 59 -8.18 1.32 7.06
N MET A 60 -8.13 0.12 6.50
CA MET A 60 -8.60 -1.11 7.11
C MET A 60 -7.69 -2.28 6.75
N ILE A 61 -7.59 -3.21 7.69
CA ILE A 61 -6.94 -4.50 7.54
C ILE A 61 -8.04 -5.56 7.51
N ASN A 62 -8.04 -6.42 6.50
CA ASN A 62 -8.93 -7.56 6.41
C ASN A 62 -8.12 -8.85 6.23
N PRO A 63 -8.01 -9.70 7.28
CA PRO A 63 -7.32 -10.99 7.23
C PRO A 63 -8.30 -12.16 6.98
N GLY A 64 -9.41 -11.93 6.29
CA GLY A 64 -10.44 -12.91 5.93
C GLY A 64 -11.86 -12.49 6.31
N THR A 65 -12.24 -12.65 7.59
CA THR A 65 -13.63 -12.43 8.05
C THR A 65 -13.86 -11.06 8.68
N ASP A 66 -12.79 -10.45 9.18
CA ASP A 66 -12.88 -9.27 10.03
C ASP A 66 -12.37 -8.05 9.29
N ASN A 67 -13.08 -6.93 9.42
CA ASN A 67 -12.58 -5.63 8.98
C ASN A 67 -12.08 -4.88 10.21
N MET A 68 -10.78 -4.67 10.30
CA MET A 68 -10.13 -3.97 11.41
C MET A 68 -9.70 -2.57 10.93
N PRO A 69 -10.43 -1.50 11.29
CA PRO A 69 -10.00 -0.14 10.98
C PRO A 69 -8.64 0.15 11.63
N LEU A 70 -7.82 0.93 10.94
CA LEU A 70 -6.55 1.37 11.49
C LEU A 70 -6.81 2.34 12.64
N THR A 71 -6.22 2.05 13.80
CA THR A 71 -6.19 2.95 14.95
C THR A 71 -5.00 3.88 14.90
N ARG A 72 -3.93 3.48 14.21
CA ARG A 72 -2.75 4.30 13.93
C ARG A 72 -2.08 3.86 12.63
N ALA A 73 -1.59 4.82 11.87
CA ALA A 73 -0.78 4.57 10.69
C ALA A 73 0.28 5.66 10.53
N SER A 74 1.49 5.27 10.14
CA SER A 74 2.59 6.20 9.91
C SER A 74 3.53 5.68 8.83
N LEU A 75 4.10 6.62 8.07
CA LEU A 75 5.19 6.40 7.15
C LEU A 75 6.37 7.29 7.55
N GLU A 76 7.53 6.69 7.80
CA GLU A 76 8.80 7.39 7.91
C GLU A 76 9.41 7.47 6.50
N PRO A 77 9.57 8.69 5.93
CA PRO A 77 9.89 8.83 4.51
C PRO A 77 11.36 8.63 4.16
N ASN A 78 12.31 8.70 5.10
CA ASN A 78 13.73 8.56 4.76
C ASN A 78 14.15 7.09 4.54
N GLY A 79 13.56 6.17 5.31
CA GLY A 79 13.76 4.73 5.23
C GLY A 79 12.57 3.98 4.64
N TRP A 80 11.49 4.69 4.30
CA TRP A 80 10.22 4.12 3.83
C TRP A 80 9.63 3.08 4.79
N VAL A 81 9.75 3.36 6.09
CA VAL A 81 9.28 2.47 7.15
C VAL A 81 7.82 2.75 7.45
N VAL A 82 7.01 1.70 7.37
CA VAL A 82 5.56 1.72 7.56
C VAL A 82 5.25 1.10 8.91
N ARG A 83 4.36 1.73 9.66
CA ARG A 83 3.74 1.14 10.84
C ARG A 83 2.24 1.29 10.77
N LEU A 84 1.52 0.18 10.82
CA LEU A 84 0.06 0.11 10.85
C LEU A 84 -0.38 -0.59 12.13
N GLU A 85 -1.37 -0.05 12.81
CA GLU A 85 -1.93 -0.62 14.02
C GLU A 85 -3.44 -0.69 13.91
N ALA A 86 -4.02 -1.79 14.40
CA ALA A 86 -5.45 -2.00 14.47
C ALA A 86 -5.81 -2.78 15.72
N GLU A 87 -7.09 -2.73 16.08
CA GLU A 87 -7.67 -3.57 17.12
C GLU A 87 -8.64 -4.56 16.47
N GLY A 88 -8.57 -5.82 16.90
CA GLY A 88 -9.43 -6.89 16.46
C GLY A 88 -9.78 -7.83 17.60
N LYS A 89 -10.36 -8.98 17.26
CA LYS A 89 -10.66 -10.03 18.23
C LYS A 89 -9.91 -11.31 17.88
N ASP A 90 -9.55 -12.08 18.90
CA ASP A 90 -9.10 -13.45 18.71
C ASP A 90 -10.26 -14.44 18.58
N LYS A 91 -9.93 -15.72 18.38
CA LYS A 91 -10.90 -16.82 18.29
C LYS A 91 -11.80 -16.95 19.52
N ASP A 92 -11.34 -16.48 20.68
CA ASP A 92 -12.09 -16.50 21.94
C ASP A 92 -12.92 -15.21 22.14
N GLY A 93 -12.88 -14.28 21.19
CA GLY A 93 -13.58 -13.00 21.24
C GLY A 93 -12.87 -11.92 22.07
N SER A 94 -11.65 -12.19 22.56
CA SER A 94 -10.87 -11.24 23.35
C SER A 94 -10.26 -10.16 22.46
N ALA A 95 -10.20 -8.92 22.96
CA ALA A 95 -9.58 -7.82 22.23
C ALA A 95 -8.06 -8.05 22.06
N VAL A 96 -7.58 -7.87 20.84
CA VAL A 96 -6.17 -8.01 20.46
C VAL A 96 -5.73 -6.80 19.66
N ARG A 97 -4.58 -6.23 20.03
CA ARG A 97 -3.89 -5.21 19.23
C ARG A 97 -2.96 -5.88 18.24
N TYR A 98 -3.10 -5.51 16.99
CA TYR A 98 -2.23 -5.94 15.89
C TYR A 98 -1.33 -4.79 15.45
N VAL A 99 -0.09 -5.13 15.11
CA VAL A 99 0.93 -4.21 14.62
C VAL A 99 1.61 -4.81 13.40
N ILE A 100 1.56 -4.10 12.29
CA ILE A 100 2.38 -4.35 11.11
C ILE A 100 3.50 -3.32 11.11
N ASP A 101 4.74 -3.79 11.17
CA ASP A 101 5.95 -3.00 10.95
C ASP A 101 6.61 -3.50 9.67
N GLY A 102 6.84 -2.62 8.69
CA GLY A 102 7.45 -3.02 7.43
C GLY A 102 8.18 -1.89 6.73
N LYS A 103 8.77 -2.21 5.58
CA LYS A 103 9.45 -1.27 4.70
C LYS A 103 8.86 -1.39 3.30
N ILE A 104 8.64 -0.25 2.65
CA ILE A 104 8.28 -0.23 1.24
C ILE A 104 9.52 -0.60 0.41
N GLU A 105 9.40 -1.63 -0.41
CA GLU A 105 10.43 -2.06 -1.36
C GLU A 105 9.95 -1.84 -2.79
N ASN A 106 10.90 -1.55 -3.69
CA ASN A 106 10.62 -1.27 -5.11
C ASN A 106 9.64 -0.10 -5.30
N LEU A 107 9.82 0.98 -4.54
CA LEU A 107 8.91 2.13 -4.48
C LEU A 107 8.58 2.70 -5.87
N GLU A 108 9.49 2.61 -6.82
CA GLU A 108 9.36 3.07 -8.20
C GLU A 108 8.42 2.21 -9.07
N LEU A 109 8.12 0.98 -8.65
CA LEU A 109 7.29 0.05 -9.42
C LEU A 109 5.80 0.19 -9.06
N PRO A 110 4.87 0.07 -10.02
CA PRO A 110 3.44 0.07 -9.74
C PRO A 110 3.03 -0.95 -8.66
N ASN A 111 3.61 -2.15 -8.73
CA ASN A 111 3.39 -3.29 -7.84
C ASN A 111 4.40 -3.35 -6.67
N ARG A 112 4.88 -2.20 -6.19
CA ARG A 112 5.75 -2.11 -5.00
C ARG A 112 5.20 -2.91 -3.82
N SER A 113 6.08 -3.32 -2.91
CA SER A 113 5.71 -4.18 -1.79
C SER A 113 5.97 -3.54 -0.44
N ILE A 114 5.31 -4.04 0.59
CA ILE A 114 5.63 -3.79 2.00
C ILE A 114 6.11 -5.12 2.57
N ASN A 115 7.36 -5.15 3.03
CA ASN A 115 7.97 -6.35 3.62
C ASN A 115 8.29 -6.08 5.09
N GLY A 116 7.93 -7.00 5.98
CA GLY A 116 8.18 -6.82 7.40
C GLY A 116 7.57 -7.89 8.28
N THR A 117 6.98 -7.47 9.38
CA THR A 117 6.40 -8.36 10.38
C THR A 117 5.02 -7.89 10.81
N TRP A 118 4.13 -8.85 11.00
CA TRP A 118 2.88 -8.66 11.72
C TRP A 118 3.03 -9.29 13.10
N SER A 119 2.57 -8.59 14.15
CA SER A 119 2.64 -9.08 15.52
C SER A 119 1.42 -8.72 16.36
N SER A 120 1.19 -9.51 17.39
CA SER A 120 0.27 -9.28 18.50
C SER A 120 0.88 -9.82 19.80
N ASN A 121 0.16 -9.69 20.91
CA ASN A 121 0.52 -10.38 22.17
C ASN A 121 0.40 -11.91 22.09
N LYS A 122 -0.18 -12.47 21.01
CA LYS A 122 -0.41 -13.90 20.82
C LYS A 122 0.56 -14.54 19.81
N GLY A 123 1.29 -13.74 19.04
CA GLY A 123 2.20 -14.27 18.03
C GLY A 123 2.86 -13.18 17.19
N ARG A 124 3.86 -13.60 16.40
CA ARG A 124 4.59 -12.76 15.45
C ARG A 124 4.98 -13.59 14.24
N GLY A 125 4.93 -12.98 13.07
CA GLY A 125 5.40 -13.64 11.86
C GLY A 125 5.73 -12.66 10.74
N THR A 126 6.21 -13.23 9.63
CA THR A 126 6.57 -12.48 8.43
C THR A 126 5.30 -11.91 7.79
N PHE A 127 5.40 -10.67 7.35
CA PHE A 127 4.35 -10.00 6.58
C PHE A 127 4.93 -9.53 5.24
N THR A 128 4.19 -9.81 4.17
CA THR A 128 4.48 -9.29 2.83
C THR A 128 3.19 -8.87 2.16
N ALA A 129 3.15 -7.69 1.54
CA ALA A 129 2.01 -7.28 0.72
C ALA A 129 2.46 -6.51 -0.52
N SER A 130 1.75 -6.69 -1.62
CA SER A 130 2.02 -6.04 -2.91
C SER A 130 0.86 -5.12 -3.29
N ARG A 131 1.21 -3.94 -3.79
CA ARG A 131 0.25 -2.96 -4.30
C ARG A 131 -0.44 -3.51 -5.56
N GLN A 132 -1.77 -3.36 -5.61
CA GLN A 132 -2.63 -3.81 -6.73
C GLN A 132 -2.91 -2.72 -7.77
#